data_AF-A0A1F9YBX9-F1
#
_entry.id   AF-A0A1F9YBX9-F1
#
_cell.length_a   1.000
_cell.length_b   1.000
_cell.length_c   1.000
_cell.angle_alpha   90.00
_cell.angle_beta   90.00
_cell.angle_gamma   90.00
#
_symmetry.space_group_name_H-M   'P 1'
#
loop_
_entity.id
_entity.type
_entity.pdbx_description
1 polymer ?
#
loop_
_entity_poly.entity_id
_entity_poly.type
_entity_poly.pdbx_seq_one_letter_code
_entity_poly.pdbx_strand_id
1 'polypeptide(L)'
;MKKIVSILSSATVFLMGCSNFPTTYENVDGSKTRPLAIVCEPPEAAPGDSVSLSLLCKFKPGSSRTITWTIYYDYGTDLYGNEIFLSQSKRLSTVAGTDTLVKFRLPDSALFYSTLLKNTIKGIDTSLTMADADNMFKTLSLMSPPLTDSMKNMVNNFASQVKIVAHIYGDVDVMVEKLFTIRYTCKLDSLQTNQNPCIRWLKVYTLTGKDMQDPDSIPTHTEKVQYLYDENNPVAPPETITVDVDKSYLFVADSGVLVGDTLIQRYQYFSMKDNVIKQDYEIYHYDWLFTNSDYQSGMKQDSLILMQGQNNGPIAGFLPPVDTRMHHFSLYCVVRDRRMNEMFSSSGVGYREVKGYFSYTQAYIRKHQ
;
A
#
# COMPACT_ATOMS: atom_id res chain seq x y z
N MET A 1 3.64 64.86 -18.90
CA MET A 1 3.21 64.66 -17.50
C MET A 1 2.48 63.32 -17.44
N LYS A 2 3.18 62.26 -17.04
CA LYS A 2 3.13 61.62 -15.71
C LYS A 2 1.98 60.60 -15.57
N LYS A 3 2.42 59.33 -15.50
CA LYS A 3 1.80 58.15 -14.85
C LYS A 3 0.60 57.51 -15.56
N ILE A 4 0.85 56.38 -16.22
CA ILE A 4 0.34 55.05 -15.83
C ILE A 4 1.41 54.05 -16.31
N VAL A 5 2.22 53.63 -15.34
CA VAL A 5 3.23 52.58 -15.43
C VAL A 5 2.63 51.39 -14.70
N SER A 6 2.70 50.21 -15.33
CA SER A 6 2.62 48.89 -14.71
C SER A 6 1.31 48.52 -14.04
N ILE A 7 0.53 47.64 -14.68
CA ILE A 7 -0.28 46.54 -14.11
C ILE A 7 -0.95 45.88 -15.33
N LEU A 8 -0.30 44.85 -15.90
CA LEU A 8 -0.90 43.66 -16.55
C LEU A 8 0.15 42.81 -17.28
N SER A 9 1.34 42.67 -16.68
CA SER A 9 2.36 41.68 -17.08
C SER A 9 2.63 40.71 -15.90
N SER A 10 1.56 40.29 -15.23
CA SER A 10 1.61 39.31 -14.12
C SER A 10 0.48 38.27 -14.24
N ALA A 11 -0.11 38.12 -15.43
CA ALA A 11 -1.05 37.07 -15.77
C ALA A 11 -0.36 35.79 -16.30
N THR A 12 0.94 35.66 -16.07
CA THR A 12 1.75 34.50 -16.47
C THR A 12 2.53 34.07 -15.24
N VAL A 13 2.49 32.77 -14.91
CA VAL A 13 3.15 32.10 -13.77
C VAL A 13 2.32 32.00 -12.47
N PHE A 14 1.04 31.66 -12.57
CA PHE A 14 0.34 30.86 -11.55
C PHE A 14 -0.40 29.67 -12.19
N LEU A 15 0.21 29.10 -13.24
CA LEU A 15 0.01 27.67 -13.50
C LEU A 15 0.77 26.94 -12.40
N MET A 16 0.12 26.80 -11.25
CA MET A 16 0.40 25.75 -10.30
C MET A 16 0.40 24.46 -11.12
N GLY A 17 1.60 24.01 -11.48
CA GLY A 17 1.77 22.66 -11.97
C GLY A 17 1.30 21.75 -10.86
N CYS A 18 0.09 21.21 -11.02
CA CYS A 18 -0.19 19.87 -10.56
C CYS A 18 0.88 19.01 -11.22
N SER A 19 2.04 18.85 -10.58
CA SER A 19 3.03 17.89 -11.02
C SER A 19 2.35 16.54 -10.88
N ASN A 20 1.95 15.96 -12.01
CA ASN A 20 1.64 14.54 -12.06
C ASN A 20 2.85 13.82 -11.48
N PHE A 21 2.68 13.26 -10.28
CA PHE A 21 3.71 12.45 -9.65
C PHE A 21 4.05 11.26 -10.57
N PRO A 22 5.32 10.79 -10.59
CA PRO A 22 5.73 9.73 -11.49
C PRO A 22 4.88 8.49 -11.27
N THR A 23 4.27 8.00 -12.34
CA THR A 23 3.30 6.89 -12.31
C THR A 23 3.91 5.50 -12.21
N THR A 24 5.20 5.36 -11.89
CA THR A 24 5.79 4.10 -11.38
C THR A 24 7.27 4.24 -11.03
N TYR A 25 7.69 3.48 -10.01
CA TYR A 25 9.04 3.33 -9.44
C TYR A 25 9.72 4.61 -8.96
N GLU A 26 9.87 4.75 -7.64
CA GLU A 26 10.46 5.95 -7.05
C GLU A 26 11.77 5.64 -6.30
N ASN A 27 12.83 6.40 -6.63
CA ASN A 27 14.03 6.42 -5.81
C ASN A 27 13.69 7.12 -4.48
N VAL A 28 13.79 6.38 -3.39
CA VAL A 28 13.71 6.88 -2.03
C VAL A 28 15.06 7.52 -1.71
N ASP A 29 15.16 8.80 -2.03
CA ASP A 29 16.28 9.67 -1.70
C ASP A 29 16.57 9.62 -0.18
N GLY A 30 17.74 9.11 0.18
CA GLY A 30 18.16 8.97 1.58
C GLY A 30 18.29 10.30 2.33
N SER A 31 18.29 11.42 1.62
CA SER A 31 18.32 12.76 2.20
C SER A 31 16.96 13.30 2.64
N LYS A 32 15.86 12.58 2.35
CA LYS A 32 14.48 13.00 2.63
C LYS A 32 13.73 11.96 3.45
N THR A 33 12.75 12.43 4.22
CA THR A 33 11.76 11.57 4.84
C THR A 33 10.75 11.08 3.80
N ARG A 34 10.57 9.76 3.69
CA ARG A 34 9.64 9.10 2.76
C ARG A 34 8.75 8.11 3.49
N PRO A 35 7.44 8.38 3.63
CA PRO A 35 6.50 7.34 4.05
C PRO A 35 6.26 6.33 2.93
N LEU A 36 6.12 5.07 3.30
CA LEU A 36 5.91 3.95 2.39
C LEU A 36 4.46 3.45 2.49
N ALA A 37 4.00 3.17 3.72
CA ALA A 37 2.64 2.72 3.97
C ALA A 37 2.26 2.85 5.46
N ILE A 38 0.95 2.80 5.72
CA ILE A 38 0.41 2.56 7.06
C ILE A 38 -0.06 1.10 7.09
N VAL A 39 0.37 0.35 8.10
CA VAL A 39 -0.05 -1.03 8.37
C VAL A 39 -1.00 -1.02 9.56
N CYS A 40 -2.13 -1.70 9.42
CA CYS A 40 -3.09 -1.91 10.51
C CYS A 40 -3.09 -3.38 10.92
N GLU A 41 -3.04 -3.63 12.22
CA GLU A 41 -3.20 -4.97 12.79
C GLU A 41 -4.28 -4.96 13.88
N PRO A 42 -5.42 -5.66 13.67
CA PRO A 42 -5.79 -6.38 12.44
C PRO A 42 -6.08 -5.41 11.27
N PRO A 43 -6.08 -5.88 9.99
CA PRO A 43 -6.33 -5.06 8.80
C PRO A 43 -7.78 -4.62 8.60
N GLU A 44 -8.70 -5.31 9.26
CA GLU A 44 -10.10 -4.94 9.47
C GLU A 44 -10.45 -5.21 10.93
N ALA A 45 -11.36 -4.43 11.51
CA ALA A 45 -11.75 -4.62 12.91
C ALA A 45 -13.24 -4.34 13.14
N ALA A 46 -13.78 -4.86 14.23
CA ALA A 46 -15.11 -4.51 14.71
C ALA A 46 -15.08 -3.32 15.68
N PRO A 47 -16.24 -2.68 15.93
CA PRO A 47 -16.37 -1.71 17.01
C PRO A 47 -15.91 -2.31 18.35
N GLY A 48 -15.14 -1.55 19.13
CA GLY A 48 -14.62 -2.01 20.41
C GLY A 48 -13.29 -2.76 20.34
N ASP A 49 -12.82 -3.15 19.14
CA ASP A 49 -11.53 -3.84 18.98
C ASP A 49 -10.35 -2.88 19.17
N SER A 50 -9.19 -3.44 19.50
CA SER A 50 -7.93 -2.70 19.54
C SER A 50 -7.20 -2.85 18.21
N VAL A 51 -6.77 -1.73 17.65
CA VAL A 51 -6.05 -1.67 16.38
C VAL A 51 -4.67 -1.08 16.63
N SER A 52 -3.64 -1.75 16.10
CA SER A 52 -2.27 -1.27 16.07
C SER A 52 -1.97 -0.65 14.71
N LEU A 53 -1.46 0.57 14.71
CA LEU A 53 -1.04 1.32 13.52
C LEU A 53 0.47 1.40 13.49
N SER A 54 1.08 0.94 12.40
CA SER A 54 2.51 1.10 12.16
C SER A 54 2.73 1.92 10.91
N LEU A 55 3.44 3.03 11.01
CA LEU A 55 3.93 3.74 9.83
C LEU A 55 5.25 3.10 9.36
N LEU A 56 5.22 2.56 8.14
CA LEU A 56 6.43 2.18 7.40
C LEU A 56 6.97 3.44 6.74
N CYS A 57 8.13 3.91 7.18
CA CYS A 57 8.72 5.15 6.69
C CYS A 57 10.25 5.07 6.71
N LYS A 58 10.87 5.57 5.63
CA LYS A 58 12.29 5.85 5.57
C LYS A 58 12.52 7.28 6.03
N PHE A 59 13.04 7.44 7.24
CA PHE A 59 13.38 8.77 7.75
C PHE A 59 14.76 9.21 7.30
N LYS A 60 14.92 10.51 7.07
CA LYS A 60 16.23 11.13 6.90
C LYS A 60 17.10 10.87 8.14
N PRO A 61 18.34 10.38 8.01
CA PRO A 61 19.25 10.20 9.14
C PRO A 61 19.45 11.50 9.94
N GLY A 62 19.37 11.42 11.26
CA GLY A 62 19.57 12.57 12.16
C GLY A 62 18.43 13.58 12.21
N SER A 63 17.32 13.38 11.49
CA SER A 63 16.15 14.26 11.56
C SER A 63 15.38 14.08 12.87
N SER A 64 15.11 15.19 13.56
CA SER A 64 14.09 15.23 14.61
C SER A 64 12.71 15.28 13.97
N ARG A 65 11.76 14.50 14.49
CA ARG A 65 10.42 14.41 13.91
C ARG A 65 9.36 14.16 14.95
N THR A 66 8.16 14.60 14.60
CA THR A 66 6.95 14.35 15.38
C THR A 66 5.89 13.81 14.44
N ILE A 67 5.25 12.71 14.81
CA ILE A 67 4.15 12.11 14.05
C ILE A 67 2.88 12.34 14.84
N THR A 68 1.90 13.00 14.23
CA THR A 68 0.55 13.13 14.78
C THR A 68 -0.39 12.21 14.04
N TRP A 69 -1.08 11.35 14.78
CA TRP A 69 -2.06 10.42 14.22
C TRP A 69 -3.47 10.95 14.45
N THR A 70 -4.26 11.00 13.39
CA THR A 70 -5.68 11.38 13.41
C THR A 70 -6.50 10.31 12.72
N ILE A 71 -7.66 10.00 13.28
CA ILE A 71 -8.64 9.13 12.65
C ILE A 71 -9.93 9.92 12.39
N TYR A 72 -10.51 9.74 11.22
CA TYR A 72 -11.81 10.29 10.82
C TYR A 72 -12.80 9.14 10.73
N TYR A 73 -13.77 9.12 11.66
CA TYR A 73 -14.75 8.04 11.78
C TYR A 73 -15.95 8.20 10.83
N ASP A 74 -16.22 9.42 10.38
CA ASP A 74 -17.23 9.69 9.35
C ASP A 74 -16.51 10.06 8.05
N TYR A 75 -16.25 9.04 7.23
CA TYR A 75 -15.55 9.16 5.95
C TYR A 75 -16.40 8.64 4.79
N GLY A 76 -16.29 9.30 3.64
CA GLY A 76 -16.81 8.79 2.38
C GLY A 76 -16.27 9.57 1.18
N THR A 77 -16.26 8.92 0.02
CA THR A 77 -15.81 9.50 -1.24
C THR A 77 -16.91 9.49 -2.29
N ASP A 78 -16.81 10.39 -3.26
CA ASP A 78 -17.63 10.34 -4.47
C ASP A 78 -17.07 9.33 -5.48
N LEU A 79 -17.74 9.21 -6.63
CA LEU A 79 -17.34 8.30 -7.71
C LEU A 79 -16.00 8.69 -8.37
N TYR A 80 -15.51 9.91 -8.12
CA TYR A 80 -14.23 10.42 -8.60
C TYR A 80 -13.14 10.34 -7.53
N GLY A 81 -13.45 9.84 -6.34
CA GLY A 81 -12.52 9.73 -5.22
C GLY A 81 -12.38 11.02 -4.40
N ASN A 82 -13.19 12.05 -4.65
CA ASN A 82 -13.17 13.26 -3.81
C ASN A 82 -13.83 12.97 -2.47
N GLU A 83 -13.28 13.55 -1.41
CA GLU A 83 -13.80 13.40 -0.06
C GLU A 83 -15.12 14.15 0.12
N ILE A 84 -16.13 13.45 0.62
CA ILE A 84 -17.46 14.02 0.91
C ILE A 84 -17.65 14.22 2.41
N PHE A 85 -17.11 13.31 3.24
CA PHE A 85 -17.29 13.34 4.70
C PHE A 85 -15.94 13.25 5.42
N LEU A 86 -15.70 14.18 6.34
CA LEU A 86 -14.60 14.16 7.32
C LEU A 86 -15.03 14.89 8.61
N SER A 87 -16.26 14.63 9.05
CA SER A 87 -16.90 15.47 10.09
C SER A 87 -16.55 15.05 11.52
N GLN A 88 -16.39 13.75 11.74
CA GLN A 88 -16.07 13.17 13.05
C GLN A 88 -14.63 12.70 13.05
N SER A 89 -13.78 13.36 13.82
CA SER A 89 -12.36 12.99 13.94
C SER A 89 -11.88 12.96 15.37
N LYS A 90 -10.81 12.21 15.60
CA LYS A 90 -10.13 12.12 16.88
C LYS A 90 -8.63 12.05 16.67
N ARG A 91 -7.88 12.86 17.40
CA ARG A 91 -6.43 12.69 17.52
C ARG A 91 -6.16 11.47 18.38
N LEU A 92 -5.42 10.51 17.84
CA LEU A 92 -5.10 9.27 18.53
C LEU A 92 -3.91 9.44 19.45
N SER A 93 -2.85 10.04 18.94
CA SER A 93 -1.60 10.24 19.68
C SER A 93 -0.70 11.25 18.98
N THR A 94 0.39 11.58 19.68
CA THR A 94 1.55 12.27 19.13
C THR A 94 2.76 11.49 19.54
N VAL A 95 3.59 11.10 18.58
CA VAL A 95 4.78 10.30 18.82
C VAL A 95 5.99 11.10 18.37
N ALA A 96 6.96 11.28 19.25
CA ALA A 96 8.20 11.96 18.94
C ALA A 96 9.31 10.93 18.67
N GLY A 97 10.24 11.24 17.77
CA GLY A 97 11.41 10.41 17.51
C GLY A 97 11.17 9.29 16.49
N THR A 98 11.72 8.11 16.75
CA THR A 98 11.73 6.98 15.80
C THR A 98 10.49 6.10 15.87
N ASP A 99 9.71 6.21 16.95
CA ASP A 99 8.55 5.36 17.16
C ASP A 99 7.47 5.66 16.13
N THR A 100 7.06 4.64 15.38
CA THR A 100 6.02 4.73 14.35
C THR A 100 4.76 3.94 14.69
N LEU A 101 4.73 3.34 15.89
CA LEU A 101 3.67 2.48 16.35
C LEU A 101 2.72 3.22 17.29
N VAL A 102 1.43 3.12 17.03
CA VAL A 102 0.36 3.62 17.91
C VAL A 102 -0.70 2.56 18.05
N LYS A 103 -1.25 2.40 19.25
CA LYS A 103 -2.41 1.53 19.49
C LYS A 103 -3.59 2.39 19.89
N PHE A 104 -4.77 2.04 19.39
CA PHE A 104 -6.01 2.67 19.82
C PHE A 104 -7.14 1.65 19.85
N ARG A 105 -8.19 1.97 20.61
CA ARG A 105 -9.41 1.18 20.64
C ARG A 105 -10.47 1.87 19.81
N LEU A 106 -11.10 1.13 18.90
CA LEU A 106 -12.26 1.61 18.16
C LEU A 106 -13.42 1.86 19.14
N PRO A 107 -14.07 3.03 19.09
CA PRO A 107 -15.29 3.23 19.84
C PRO A 107 -16.34 2.17 19.47
N ASP A 108 -17.13 1.71 20.43
CA ASP A 108 -18.27 0.82 20.14
C ASP A 108 -19.27 1.48 19.19
N SER A 109 -19.30 2.82 19.15
CA SER A 109 -20.13 3.62 18.26
C SER A 109 -19.50 3.90 16.89
N ALA A 110 -18.32 3.35 16.56
CA ALA A 110 -17.57 3.77 15.38
C ALA A 110 -18.34 3.60 14.06
N LEU A 111 -19.09 2.50 13.89
CA LEU A 111 -19.96 2.29 12.73
C LEU A 111 -21.05 3.37 12.61
N PHE A 112 -21.50 3.93 13.73
CA PHE A 112 -22.61 4.87 13.79
C PHE A 112 -22.19 6.31 13.54
N TYR A 113 -20.91 6.60 13.39
CA TYR A 113 -20.48 7.89 12.89
C TYR A 113 -20.72 8.02 11.38
N SER A 114 -20.58 6.93 10.64
CA SER A 114 -20.73 6.84 9.18
C SER A 114 -22.05 7.40 8.65
N THR A 115 -21.95 8.50 7.92
CA THR A 115 -23.07 9.09 7.16
C THR A 115 -23.50 8.16 6.02
N LEU A 116 -22.55 7.47 5.37
CA LEU A 116 -22.84 6.50 4.31
C LEU A 116 -23.73 5.36 4.86
N LEU A 117 -23.31 4.74 5.96
CA LEU A 117 -24.09 3.63 6.56
C LEU A 117 -25.47 4.10 7.02
N LYS A 118 -25.57 5.29 7.63
CA LYS A 118 -26.86 5.90 8.01
C LYS A 118 -27.79 6.06 6.81
N ASN A 119 -27.27 6.57 5.70
CA ASN A 119 -28.06 6.78 4.49
C ASN A 119 -28.49 5.44 3.88
N THR A 120 -27.63 4.43 3.88
CA THR A 120 -27.97 3.07 3.44
C THR A 120 -29.11 2.49 4.28
N ILE A 121 -29.03 2.57 5.62
CA ILE A 121 -30.08 2.06 6.52
C ILE A 121 -31.41 2.80 6.29
N LYS A 122 -31.38 4.14 6.21
CA LYS A 122 -32.58 4.95 5.94
C LYS A 122 -33.18 4.68 4.56
N GLY A 123 -32.35 4.35 3.59
CA GLY A 123 -32.78 3.95 2.25
C GLY A 123 -33.50 2.59 2.23
N ILE A 124 -33.17 1.70 3.18
CA ILE A 124 -33.89 0.43 3.37
C ILE A 124 -35.22 0.68 4.08
N ASP A 125 -35.18 1.38 5.22
CA ASP A 125 -36.37 1.74 5.98
C ASP A 125 -36.12 3.04 6.76
N THR A 126 -36.94 4.05 6.49
CA THR A 126 -36.84 5.37 7.12
C THR A 126 -37.14 5.37 8.62
N SER A 127 -37.78 4.32 9.15
CA SER A 127 -38.09 4.16 10.57
C SER A 127 -36.95 3.56 11.39
N LEU A 128 -36.00 2.88 10.74
CA LEU A 128 -34.85 2.29 11.42
C LEU A 128 -33.87 3.36 11.91
N THR A 129 -33.61 3.38 13.22
CA THR A 129 -32.59 4.22 13.82
C THR A 129 -31.24 3.50 13.89
N MET A 130 -30.15 4.24 14.11
CA MET A 130 -28.84 3.61 14.34
C MET A 130 -28.80 2.80 15.64
N ALA A 131 -29.63 3.14 16.63
CA ALA A 131 -29.75 2.37 17.87
C ALA A 131 -30.42 1.01 17.61
N ASP A 132 -31.41 0.97 16.71
CA ASP A 132 -32.04 -0.29 16.29
C ASP A 132 -31.05 -1.17 15.54
N ALA A 133 -30.23 -0.59 14.65
CA ALA A 133 -29.17 -1.30 13.97
C ALA A 133 -28.10 -1.85 14.94
N ASP A 134 -27.67 -1.06 15.93
CA ASP A 134 -26.75 -1.49 16.98
C ASP A 134 -27.30 -2.68 17.78
N ASN A 135 -28.55 -2.56 18.24
CA ASN A 135 -29.23 -3.62 18.98
C ASN A 135 -29.38 -4.88 18.14
N MET A 136 -29.68 -4.73 16.84
CA MET A 136 -29.75 -5.86 15.90
C MET A 136 -28.38 -6.55 15.80
N PHE A 137 -27.30 -5.81 15.55
CA PHE A 137 -25.95 -6.40 15.46
C PHE A 137 -25.50 -7.07 16.76
N LYS A 138 -25.76 -6.44 17.91
CA LYS A 138 -25.50 -7.03 19.24
C LYS A 138 -26.28 -8.32 19.46
N THR A 139 -27.57 -8.33 19.11
CA THR A 139 -28.42 -9.53 19.22
C THR A 139 -27.90 -10.64 18.30
N LEU A 140 -27.55 -10.30 17.06
CA LEU A 140 -27.00 -11.23 16.07
C LEU A 140 -25.72 -11.91 16.58
N SER A 141 -24.83 -11.20 17.29
CA SER A 141 -23.63 -11.80 17.90
C SER A 141 -23.90 -12.72 19.08
N LEU A 142 -25.10 -12.72 19.65
CA LEU A 142 -25.49 -13.52 20.81
C LEU A 142 -26.46 -14.65 20.44
N MET A 143 -26.80 -14.82 19.16
CA MET A 143 -27.76 -15.83 18.72
C MET A 143 -27.24 -17.26 18.92
N SER A 144 -28.14 -18.13 19.38
CA SER A 144 -27.95 -19.59 19.42
C SER A 144 -29.16 -20.27 18.75
N PRO A 145 -28.97 -21.05 17.66
CA PRO A 145 -27.68 -21.41 17.05
C PRO A 145 -26.99 -20.20 16.39
N PRO A 146 -25.66 -20.27 16.16
CA PRO A 146 -24.93 -19.24 15.44
C PRO A 146 -25.52 -18.98 14.05
N LEU A 147 -25.28 -17.77 13.52
CA LEU A 147 -25.73 -17.39 12.18
C LEU A 147 -25.17 -18.32 11.10
N THR A 148 -26.00 -18.61 10.10
CA THR A 148 -25.57 -19.31 8.88
C THR A 148 -24.62 -18.44 8.06
N ASP A 149 -23.77 -19.04 7.23
CA ASP A 149 -22.82 -18.30 6.38
C ASP A 149 -23.51 -17.33 5.43
N SER A 150 -24.70 -17.68 4.92
CA SER A 150 -25.51 -16.77 4.09
C SER A 150 -25.87 -15.49 4.86
N MET A 151 -26.32 -15.63 6.11
CA MET A 151 -26.64 -14.49 6.97
C MET A 151 -25.38 -13.68 7.33
N LYS A 152 -24.26 -14.34 7.63
CA LYS A 152 -22.97 -13.67 7.86
C LYS A 152 -22.54 -12.85 6.65
N ASN A 153 -22.68 -13.38 5.44
CA ASN A 153 -22.36 -12.69 4.19
C ASN A 153 -23.27 -11.47 3.95
N MET A 154 -24.56 -11.56 4.28
CA MET A 154 -25.45 -10.39 4.23
C MET A 154 -25.03 -9.30 5.22
N VAL A 155 -24.67 -9.68 6.46
CA VAL A 155 -24.16 -8.75 7.47
C VAL A 155 -22.81 -8.13 7.03
N ASN A 156 -22.00 -8.84 6.24
CA ASN A 156 -20.70 -8.38 5.78
C ASN A 156 -20.76 -7.15 4.87
N ASN A 157 -21.90 -6.91 4.23
CA ASN A 157 -22.15 -5.71 3.44
C ASN A 157 -22.31 -4.45 4.30
N PHE A 158 -22.60 -4.59 5.59
CA PHE A 158 -22.72 -3.48 6.53
C PHE A 158 -21.36 -3.16 7.15
N ALA A 159 -20.57 -2.42 6.40
CA ALA A 159 -19.27 -1.92 6.80
C ALA A 159 -19.26 -0.38 6.85
N SER A 160 -18.35 0.19 7.65
CA SER A 160 -17.97 1.59 7.52
C SER A 160 -16.50 1.69 7.17
N GLN A 161 -16.14 2.76 6.47
CA GLN A 161 -14.75 3.15 6.29
C GLN A 161 -14.41 4.29 7.23
N VAL A 162 -13.17 4.30 7.69
CA VAL A 162 -12.58 5.41 8.44
C VAL A 162 -11.27 5.79 7.79
N LYS A 163 -10.92 7.07 7.81
CA LYS A 163 -9.66 7.56 7.27
C LYS A 163 -8.66 7.75 8.39
N ILE A 164 -7.52 7.09 8.29
CA ILE A 164 -6.39 7.22 9.19
C ILE A 164 -5.38 8.12 8.51
N VAL A 165 -4.92 9.14 9.24
CA VAL A 165 -3.94 10.11 8.76
C VAL A 165 -2.76 10.15 9.72
N ALA A 166 -1.56 9.92 9.18
CA ALA A 166 -0.30 10.19 9.85
C ALA A 166 0.28 11.48 9.27
N HIS A 167 0.37 12.52 10.08
CA HIS A 167 1.06 13.76 9.73
C HIS A 167 2.44 13.76 10.37
N ILE A 168 3.48 13.72 9.53
CA ILE A 168 4.88 13.70 9.91
C ILE A 168 5.41 15.13 9.79
N TYR A 169 5.78 15.73 10.92
CA TYR A 169 6.43 17.03 11.00
C TYR A 169 7.94 16.82 11.13
N GLY A 170 8.72 17.44 10.25
CA GLY A 170 10.17 17.20 10.19
C GLY A 170 10.89 18.12 9.22
N ASP A 171 11.82 17.55 8.46
CA ASP A 171 12.54 18.25 7.39
C ASP A 171 11.63 18.63 6.21
N VAL A 172 10.60 17.82 5.99
CA VAL A 172 9.46 18.10 5.12
C VAL A 172 8.21 17.66 5.86
N ASP A 173 7.17 18.48 5.82
CA ASP A 173 5.86 18.11 6.35
C ASP A 173 5.18 17.19 5.35
N VAL A 174 4.91 15.95 5.76
CA VAL A 174 4.33 14.92 4.90
C VAL A 174 3.09 14.33 5.57
N MET A 175 2.02 14.22 4.80
CA MET A 175 0.77 13.59 5.22
C MET A 175 0.59 12.26 4.49
N VAL A 176 0.27 11.22 5.25
CA VAL A 176 0.03 9.87 4.74
C VAL A 176 -1.33 9.42 5.18
N GLU A 177 -2.05 8.79 4.27
CA GLU A 177 -3.45 8.45 4.47
C GLU A 177 -3.67 6.96 4.21
N LYS A 178 -4.56 6.36 5.00
CA LYS A 178 -5.02 5.00 4.82
C LYS A 178 -6.50 4.93 5.13
N LEU A 179 -7.25 4.28 4.25
CA LEU A 179 -8.61 3.88 4.53
C LEU A 179 -8.57 2.58 5.33
N PHE A 180 -9.39 2.51 6.37
CA PHE A 180 -9.50 1.35 7.25
C PHE A 180 -10.97 0.95 7.37
N THR A 181 -11.24 -0.35 7.28
CA THR A 181 -12.60 -0.86 7.22
C THR A 181 -12.99 -1.38 8.60
N ILE A 182 -14.13 -0.90 9.08
CA ILE A 182 -14.79 -1.39 10.28
C ILE A 182 -15.95 -2.29 9.86
N ARG A 183 -15.96 -3.54 10.32
CA ARG A 183 -17.05 -4.49 10.06
C ARG A 183 -17.53 -5.17 11.33
N TYR A 184 -18.84 -5.25 11.50
CA TYR A 184 -19.40 -5.99 12.61
C TYR A 184 -19.19 -7.51 12.48
N THR A 185 -19.09 -8.03 11.25
CA THR A 185 -18.86 -9.46 10.97
C THR A 185 -17.56 -10.01 11.55
N CYS A 186 -16.58 -9.17 11.86
CA CYS A 186 -15.36 -9.59 12.56
C CYS A 186 -15.67 -10.18 13.96
N LYS A 187 -16.82 -9.85 14.58
CA LYS A 187 -17.29 -10.45 15.84
C LYS A 187 -18.10 -11.74 15.67
N LEU A 188 -18.39 -12.15 14.44
CA LEU A 188 -19.29 -13.26 14.12
C LEU A 188 -18.54 -14.51 13.63
N ASP A 189 -17.24 -14.62 13.92
CA ASP A 189 -16.33 -15.65 13.40
C ASP A 189 -16.53 -15.85 11.89
N SER A 190 -16.48 -14.76 11.14
CA SER A 190 -16.61 -14.77 9.70
C SER A 190 -15.29 -15.22 9.06
N LEU A 191 -15.34 -16.17 8.12
CA LEU A 191 -14.18 -16.58 7.31
C LEU A 191 -13.73 -15.48 6.31
N GLN A 192 -14.39 -14.32 6.32
CA GLN A 192 -14.23 -13.21 5.39
C GLN A 192 -13.34 -12.08 5.94
N THR A 193 -12.60 -12.31 7.02
CA THR A 193 -11.72 -11.30 7.64
C THR A 193 -10.41 -11.16 6.86
N ASN A 194 -10.08 -9.96 6.40
CA ASN A 194 -8.82 -9.68 5.69
C ASN A 194 -7.62 -10.19 6.52
N GLN A 195 -6.62 -10.83 5.87
CA GLN A 195 -5.43 -11.38 6.54
C GLN A 195 -4.13 -10.59 6.30
N ASN A 196 -4.19 -9.44 5.63
CA ASN A 196 -3.08 -8.73 4.98
C ASN A 196 -2.43 -9.61 3.89
N PRO A 197 -1.97 -9.02 2.77
CA PRO A 197 -1.19 -9.78 1.81
C PRO A 197 0.17 -10.10 2.41
N CYS A 198 0.69 -11.29 2.13
CA CYS A 198 2.04 -11.69 2.50
C CYS A 198 2.95 -11.73 1.27
N ILE A 199 4.20 -11.31 1.43
CA ILE A 199 5.25 -11.53 0.44
C ILE A 199 6.06 -12.71 0.97
N ARG A 200 5.90 -13.89 0.36
CA ARG A 200 6.60 -15.12 0.79
C ARG A 200 8.02 -15.19 0.24
N TRP A 201 8.22 -14.68 -0.97
CA TRP A 201 9.54 -14.63 -1.60
C TRP A 201 9.67 -13.42 -2.53
N LEU A 202 10.92 -13.01 -2.75
CA LEU A 202 11.32 -12.05 -3.78
C LEU A 202 12.49 -12.66 -4.55
N LYS A 203 12.50 -12.51 -5.86
CA LYS A 203 13.55 -13.04 -6.75
C LYS A 203 14.06 -11.97 -7.69
N VAL A 204 15.27 -12.19 -8.19
CA VAL A 204 15.78 -11.55 -9.41
C VAL A 204 16.05 -12.62 -10.46
N TYR A 205 15.57 -12.34 -11.67
CA TYR A 205 15.81 -13.13 -12.87
C TYR A 205 16.84 -12.41 -13.73
N THR A 206 17.91 -13.10 -14.10
CA THR A 206 18.87 -12.63 -15.11
C THR A 206 18.48 -13.24 -16.45
N LEU A 207 18.18 -12.38 -17.42
CA LEU A 207 17.73 -12.75 -18.75
C LEU A 207 18.79 -12.47 -19.82
N THR A 208 18.81 -13.31 -20.86
CA THR A 208 19.67 -13.17 -22.06
C THR A 208 18.86 -13.33 -23.34
N GLY A 209 19.11 -12.52 -24.36
CA GLY A 209 18.44 -12.65 -25.67
C GLY A 209 17.78 -11.36 -26.13
N LYS A 210 16.65 -11.48 -26.84
CA LYS A 210 15.83 -10.35 -27.30
C LYS A 210 14.68 -10.11 -26.32
N ASP A 211 14.14 -8.89 -26.32
CA ASP A 211 12.93 -8.52 -25.56
C ASP A 211 13.00 -8.86 -24.06
N MET A 212 14.20 -8.73 -23.48
CA MET A 212 14.50 -9.19 -22.11
C MET A 212 13.94 -8.29 -21.00
N GLN A 213 13.18 -7.24 -21.36
CA GLN A 213 12.45 -6.42 -20.40
C GLN A 213 10.97 -6.83 -20.31
N ASP A 214 10.52 -7.75 -21.18
CA ASP A 214 9.18 -8.31 -21.16
C ASP A 214 9.09 -9.44 -20.11
N PRO A 215 8.15 -9.36 -19.14
CA PRO A 215 7.86 -10.48 -18.24
C PRO A 215 7.64 -11.83 -18.95
N ASP A 216 7.07 -11.83 -20.16
CA ASP A 216 6.81 -13.04 -20.93
C ASP A 216 8.10 -13.74 -21.42
N SER A 217 9.24 -13.05 -21.32
CA SER A 217 10.56 -13.63 -21.62
C SER A 217 11.10 -14.51 -20.49
N ILE A 218 10.54 -14.46 -19.28
CA ILE A 218 11.03 -15.25 -18.13
C ILE A 218 11.11 -16.75 -18.44
N PRO A 219 10.07 -17.43 -18.99
CA PRO A 219 10.13 -18.88 -19.20
C PRO A 219 11.18 -19.34 -20.23
N THR A 220 11.56 -18.46 -21.16
CA THR A 220 12.35 -18.83 -22.35
C THR A 220 13.77 -18.27 -22.35
N HIS A 221 14.03 -17.18 -21.64
CA HIS A 221 15.29 -16.44 -21.68
C HIS A 221 16.02 -16.35 -20.33
N THR A 222 15.54 -17.08 -19.30
CA THR A 222 16.17 -17.10 -17.98
C THR A 222 17.48 -17.86 -17.99
N GLU A 223 18.57 -17.16 -17.69
CA GLU A 223 19.89 -17.74 -17.46
C GLU A 223 20.09 -18.09 -15.98
N LYS A 224 19.65 -17.19 -15.09
CA LYS A 224 19.83 -17.34 -13.63
C LYS A 224 18.59 -16.86 -12.88
N VAL A 225 18.21 -17.59 -11.85
CA VAL A 225 17.22 -17.17 -10.85
C VAL A 225 17.90 -17.10 -9.51
N GLN A 226 17.61 -16.03 -8.77
CA GLN A 226 18.28 -15.74 -7.52
C GLN A 226 17.26 -15.23 -6.50
N TYR A 227 17.26 -15.78 -5.28
CA TYR A 227 16.35 -15.35 -4.23
C TYR A 227 16.92 -14.12 -3.52
N LEU A 228 16.09 -13.09 -3.41
CA LEU A 228 16.37 -11.88 -2.65
C LEU A 228 15.77 -11.94 -1.24
N TYR A 229 14.69 -12.72 -1.10
CA TYR A 229 14.04 -13.04 0.16
C TYR A 229 13.24 -14.34 -0.02
N ASP A 230 13.21 -15.20 1.00
CA ASP A 230 12.39 -16.40 1.07
C ASP A 230 11.99 -16.65 2.53
N GLU A 231 10.69 -16.67 2.81
CA GLU A 231 10.15 -16.89 4.16
C GLU A 231 10.47 -18.28 4.71
N ASN A 232 10.60 -19.27 3.83
CA ASN A 232 10.87 -20.66 4.23
C ASN A 232 12.37 -20.89 4.45
N ASN A 233 13.21 -19.97 3.94
CA ASN A 233 14.65 -19.99 4.14
C ASN A 233 15.19 -18.59 4.48
N PRO A 234 14.84 -18.04 5.65
CA PRO A 234 15.17 -16.66 6.03
C PRO A 234 16.67 -16.42 6.30
N VAL A 235 17.48 -17.49 6.30
CA VAL A 235 18.92 -17.46 6.57
C VAL A 235 19.74 -17.24 5.28
N ALA A 236 19.14 -17.39 4.10
CA ALA A 236 19.84 -17.13 2.85
C ALA A 236 20.08 -15.61 2.65
N PRO A 237 21.31 -15.18 2.32
CA PRO A 237 21.94 -13.95 2.81
C PRO A 237 21.70 -12.74 1.89
N PRO A 238 22.30 -11.55 2.19
CA PRO A 238 22.38 -10.46 1.22
C PRO A 238 23.16 -10.95 -0.01
N GLU A 239 22.41 -11.23 -1.05
CA GLU A 239 22.92 -11.91 -2.21
C GLU A 239 23.50 -10.88 -3.20
N THR A 240 24.74 -11.15 -3.66
CA THR A 240 25.39 -10.31 -4.66
C THR A 240 24.73 -10.56 -6.01
N ILE A 241 24.22 -9.50 -6.63
CA ILE A 241 23.74 -9.52 -8.01
C ILE A 241 24.92 -9.20 -8.91
N THR A 242 25.31 -10.15 -9.75
CA THR A 242 26.36 -9.94 -10.74
C THR A 242 25.79 -9.23 -11.97
N VAL A 243 26.22 -7.99 -12.18
CA VAL A 243 25.88 -7.14 -13.31
C VAL A 243 26.85 -7.40 -14.45
N ASP A 244 26.33 -7.79 -15.60
CA ASP A 244 27.11 -8.12 -16.80
C ASP A 244 26.55 -7.47 -18.06
N VAL A 245 27.36 -7.43 -19.12
CA VAL A 245 26.96 -6.92 -20.43
C VAL A 245 25.89 -7.80 -21.07
N ASP A 246 24.99 -7.15 -21.79
CA ASP A 246 23.98 -7.79 -22.63
C ASP A 246 23.02 -8.72 -21.86
N LYS A 247 22.85 -8.44 -20.56
CA LYS A 247 21.84 -9.05 -19.68
C LYS A 247 20.73 -8.05 -19.36
N SER A 248 19.58 -8.58 -18.94
CA SER A 248 18.53 -7.79 -18.28
C SER A 248 18.12 -8.44 -16.98
N TYR A 249 17.55 -7.63 -16.08
CA TYR A 249 17.23 -8.05 -14.73
C TYR A 249 15.77 -7.73 -14.44
N LEU A 250 15.02 -8.74 -13.99
CA LEU A 250 13.63 -8.57 -13.54
C LEU A 250 13.53 -8.96 -12.07
N PHE A 251 13.08 -8.04 -11.23
CA PHE A 251 12.62 -8.34 -9.88
C PHE A 251 11.20 -8.91 -9.95
N VAL A 252 10.98 -10.01 -9.24
CA VAL A 252 9.70 -10.70 -9.20
C VAL A 252 9.33 -10.97 -7.76
N ALA A 253 8.16 -10.52 -7.35
CA ALA A 253 7.57 -10.86 -6.08
C ALA A 253 6.64 -12.07 -6.25
N ASP A 254 6.46 -12.78 -5.14
CA ASP A 254 5.37 -13.71 -5.00
C ASP A 254 4.05 -13.03 -5.35
N SER A 255 3.43 -13.47 -6.45
CA SER A 255 2.15 -12.91 -6.89
C SER A 255 1.00 -13.34 -6.00
N GLY A 256 1.19 -14.36 -5.15
CA GLY A 256 0.12 -15.10 -4.47
C GLY A 256 -0.77 -15.91 -5.42
N VAL A 257 -0.75 -15.62 -6.72
CA VAL A 257 -1.64 -16.18 -7.75
C VAL A 257 -0.97 -17.37 -8.42
N LEU A 258 -0.87 -18.49 -7.69
CA LEU A 258 -0.70 -19.79 -8.33
C LEU A 258 -2.04 -20.53 -8.30
N VAL A 259 -2.39 -21.21 -9.38
CA VAL A 259 -3.61 -22.02 -9.46
C VAL A 259 -3.56 -23.09 -8.36
N GLY A 260 -4.49 -23.02 -7.41
CA GLY A 260 -4.54 -23.90 -6.24
C GLY A 260 -3.93 -23.33 -4.96
N ASP A 261 -3.42 -22.09 -4.98
CA ASP A 261 -2.92 -21.43 -3.77
C ASP A 261 -4.08 -21.13 -2.81
N THR A 262 -4.08 -21.78 -1.64
CA THR A 262 -5.08 -21.57 -0.58
C THR A 262 -4.85 -20.28 0.20
N LEU A 263 -3.76 -19.56 -0.08
CA LEU A 263 -3.38 -18.34 0.63
C LEU A 263 -3.92 -17.07 -0.02
N ILE A 264 -4.38 -17.10 -1.27
CA ILE A 264 -5.20 -15.99 -1.76
C ILE A 264 -6.53 -16.06 -1.02
N GLN A 265 -6.79 -14.99 -0.28
CA GLN A 265 -8.06 -14.86 0.39
C GLN A 265 -9.19 -14.80 -0.63
N ARG A 266 -10.07 -15.79 -0.51
CA ARG A 266 -11.34 -15.82 -1.22
C ARG A 266 -12.37 -15.13 -0.35
N TYR A 267 -13.11 -14.21 -0.93
CA TYR A 267 -14.25 -13.64 -0.25
C TYR A 267 -15.56 -13.91 -0.97
N GLN A 268 -16.62 -13.97 -0.18
CA GLN A 268 -17.99 -14.06 -0.63
C GLN A 268 -18.67 -12.72 -0.38
N TYR A 269 -19.39 -12.25 -1.38
CA TYR A 269 -20.21 -11.06 -1.25
C TYR A 269 -21.58 -11.32 -1.87
N PHE A 270 -22.59 -10.65 -1.35
CA PHE A 270 -23.92 -10.69 -1.93
C PHE A 270 -24.02 -9.63 -3.03
N SER A 271 -24.14 -10.06 -4.30
CA SER A 271 -24.35 -9.16 -5.43
C SER A 271 -25.79 -8.64 -5.40
N MET A 272 -25.99 -7.37 -5.04
CA MET A 272 -27.32 -6.75 -5.10
C MET A 272 -27.88 -6.72 -6.53
N LYS A 273 -27.02 -6.62 -7.55
CA LYS A 273 -27.41 -6.61 -8.97
C LYS A 273 -28.02 -7.94 -9.40
N ASP A 274 -27.44 -9.05 -8.95
CA ASP A 274 -27.81 -10.39 -9.39
C ASP A 274 -28.61 -11.17 -8.34
N ASN A 275 -28.80 -10.60 -7.15
CA ASN A 275 -29.46 -11.21 -5.99
C ASN A 275 -28.90 -12.59 -5.61
N VAL A 276 -27.59 -12.78 -5.76
CA VAL A 276 -26.88 -14.04 -5.47
C VAL A 276 -25.58 -13.79 -4.72
N ILE A 277 -25.14 -14.78 -3.94
CA ILE A 277 -23.80 -14.80 -3.36
C ILE A 277 -22.80 -15.14 -4.46
N LYS A 278 -21.82 -14.27 -4.65
CA LYS A 278 -20.67 -14.51 -5.52
C LYS A 278 -19.43 -14.75 -4.69
N GLN A 279 -18.49 -15.49 -5.27
CA GLN A 279 -17.17 -15.69 -4.71
C GLN A 279 -16.15 -15.03 -5.61
N ASP A 280 -15.15 -14.41 -5.00
CA ASP A 280 -14.09 -13.71 -5.70
C ASP A 280 -12.78 -13.77 -4.93
N TYR A 281 -11.72 -13.27 -5.55
CA TYR A 281 -10.36 -13.25 -5.04
C TYR A 281 -9.94 -11.82 -4.74
N GLU A 282 -9.06 -11.66 -3.76
CA GLU A 282 -8.38 -10.38 -3.58
C GLU A 282 -7.44 -10.10 -4.75
N ILE A 283 -7.42 -8.84 -5.17
CA ILE A 283 -6.50 -8.37 -6.20
C ILE A 283 -5.34 -7.69 -5.48
N TYR A 284 -4.12 -8.06 -5.82
CA TYR A 284 -2.91 -7.49 -5.23
C TYR A 284 -2.31 -6.43 -6.15
N HIS A 285 -1.94 -5.29 -5.55
CA HIS A 285 -1.23 -4.19 -6.19
C HIS A 285 0.15 -4.04 -5.55
N TYR A 286 1.17 -3.92 -6.39
CA TYR A 286 2.57 -3.91 -5.96
C TYR A 286 3.20 -2.55 -6.23
N ASP A 287 3.66 -1.88 -5.17
CA ASP A 287 4.57 -0.75 -5.31
C ASP A 287 6.00 -1.23 -5.09
N TRP A 288 6.85 -0.91 -6.04
CA TRP A 288 8.28 -1.14 -5.97
C TRP A 288 8.99 0.19 -5.80
N LEU A 289 9.80 0.29 -4.76
CA LEU A 289 10.61 1.47 -4.46
C LEU A 289 12.05 1.00 -4.25
N PHE A 290 13.01 1.88 -4.49
CA PHE A 290 14.42 1.54 -4.31
C PHE A 290 15.20 2.71 -3.74
N THR A 291 16.38 2.46 -3.16
CA THR A 291 17.31 3.50 -2.74
C THR A 291 18.68 3.28 -3.36
N ASN A 292 19.25 4.37 -3.87
CA ASN A 292 20.66 4.42 -4.24
C ASN A 292 21.53 4.66 -3.00
N SER A 293 21.88 3.58 -2.29
CA SER A 293 22.53 3.67 -0.97
C SER A 293 23.93 4.28 -1.01
N ASP A 294 24.66 4.09 -2.13
CA ASP A 294 26.02 4.62 -2.31
C ASP A 294 26.06 5.95 -3.06
N TYR A 295 24.95 6.68 -3.13
CA TYR A 295 24.93 7.95 -3.85
C TYR A 295 25.97 8.93 -3.29
N GLN A 296 26.81 9.47 -4.18
CA GLN A 296 27.83 10.47 -3.86
C GLN A 296 27.72 11.69 -4.76
N SER A 297 28.16 12.84 -4.26
CA SER A 297 28.23 14.08 -5.06
C SER A 297 29.08 13.86 -6.31
N GLY A 298 28.48 14.05 -7.48
CA GLY A 298 29.13 13.83 -8.78
C GLY A 298 28.69 12.57 -9.52
N MET A 299 27.88 11.70 -8.91
CA MET A 299 27.15 10.66 -9.63
C MET A 299 25.96 11.28 -10.37
N LYS A 300 25.78 10.91 -11.65
CA LYS A 300 24.59 11.29 -12.41
C LYS A 300 23.44 10.37 -12.01
N GLN A 301 22.28 10.94 -11.69
CA GLN A 301 21.11 10.18 -11.26
C GLN A 301 20.70 9.12 -12.31
N ASP A 302 20.73 9.48 -13.59
CA ASP A 302 20.39 8.61 -14.71
C ASP A 302 21.43 7.49 -14.95
N SER A 303 22.53 7.48 -14.20
CA SER A 303 23.57 6.44 -14.25
C SER A 303 23.48 5.46 -13.08
N LEU A 304 22.45 5.56 -12.23
CA LEU A 304 22.23 4.70 -11.08
C LEU A 304 21.13 3.66 -11.38
N ILE A 305 20.60 3.00 -10.35
CA ILE A 305 19.46 2.09 -10.51
C ILE A 305 18.29 2.84 -11.15
N LEU A 306 17.70 2.24 -12.17
CA LEU A 306 16.38 2.62 -12.67
C LEU A 306 15.50 1.37 -12.72
N MET A 307 14.34 1.41 -12.08
CA MET A 307 13.34 0.36 -12.27
C MET A 307 12.41 0.73 -13.43
N GLN A 308 12.02 -0.27 -14.20
CA GLN A 308 11.17 -0.19 -15.38
C GLN A 308 10.09 -1.27 -15.25
N GLY A 309 8.88 -1.08 -15.75
CA GLY A 309 7.89 -2.16 -15.68
C GLY A 309 6.44 -1.72 -15.74
N GLN A 310 5.56 -2.73 -15.64
CA GLN A 310 4.12 -2.54 -15.74
C GLN A 310 3.55 -2.02 -14.41
N ASN A 311 2.68 -1.01 -14.51
CA ASN A 311 2.06 -0.36 -13.36
C ASN A 311 1.42 -1.38 -12.41
N ASN A 312 1.88 -1.38 -11.15
CA ASN A 312 1.28 -2.07 -10.01
C ASN A 312 1.30 -3.61 -10.05
N GLY A 313 2.19 -4.22 -10.84
CA GLY A 313 2.32 -5.69 -10.97
C GLY A 313 3.44 -6.32 -10.12
N PRO A 314 3.40 -7.66 -9.94
CA PRO A 314 4.41 -8.39 -9.15
C PRO A 314 5.78 -8.48 -9.84
N ILE A 315 5.95 -7.88 -11.01
CA ILE A 315 7.19 -7.93 -11.80
C ILE A 315 7.64 -6.50 -12.09
N ALA A 316 8.92 -6.24 -11.86
CA ALA A 316 9.56 -4.99 -12.17
C ALA A 316 10.92 -5.25 -12.83
N GLY A 317 11.07 -4.80 -14.06
CA GLY A 317 12.37 -4.68 -14.70
C GLY A 317 13.27 -3.68 -13.97
N PHE A 318 14.57 -3.88 -14.13
CA PHE A 318 15.58 -3.07 -13.50
C PHE A 318 16.78 -2.92 -14.44
N LEU A 319 17.15 -1.66 -14.68
CA LEU A 319 18.39 -1.29 -15.32
C LEU A 319 19.47 -1.09 -14.26
N PRO A 320 20.56 -1.87 -14.33
CA PRO A 320 21.65 -1.75 -13.39
C PRO A 320 22.37 -0.40 -13.50
N PRO A 321 23.05 0.03 -12.43
CA PRO A 321 23.85 1.24 -12.46
C PRO A 321 24.88 1.19 -13.58
N VAL A 322 24.95 2.25 -14.37
CA VAL A 322 26.05 2.50 -15.32
C VAL A 322 27.29 2.96 -14.54
N ASP A 323 27.09 3.73 -13.48
CA ASP A 323 28.16 4.14 -12.57
C ASP A 323 28.54 3.00 -11.63
N THR A 324 29.58 2.25 -12.02
CA THR A 324 30.06 1.05 -11.32
C THR A 324 30.62 1.28 -9.92
N ARG A 325 30.69 2.54 -9.46
CA ARG A 325 31.03 2.86 -8.07
C ARG A 325 29.87 2.58 -7.10
N MET A 326 28.64 2.48 -7.61
CA MET A 326 27.48 2.13 -6.80
C MET A 326 27.44 0.62 -6.57
N HIS A 327 27.42 0.16 -5.33
CA HIS A 327 27.36 -1.26 -5.04
C HIS A 327 26.16 -1.64 -4.18
N HIS A 328 25.81 -0.86 -3.17
CA HIS A 328 24.73 -1.17 -2.26
C HIS A 328 23.40 -0.69 -2.81
N PHE A 329 22.37 -1.52 -2.65
CA PHE A 329 21.01 -1.15 -2.94
C PHE A 329 20.07 -1.54 -1.80
N SER A 330 18.94 -0.86 -1.74
CA SER A 330 17.77 -1.29 -0.96
C SER A 330 16.57 -1.32 -1.89
N LEU A 331 15.83 -2.41 -1.86
CA LEU A 331 14.60 -2.63 -2.63
C LEU A 331 13.46 -2.80 -1.64
N TYR A 332 12.37 -2.10 -1.89
CA TYR A 332 11.16 -2.12 -1.09
C TYR A 332 10.02 -2.62 -1.97
N CYS A 333 9.35 -3.68 -1.53
CA CYS A 333 8.14 -4.19 -2.16
C CYS A 333 6.99 -3.99 -1.16
N VAL A 334 6.01 -3.18 -1.53
CA VAL A 334 4.78 -2.97 -0.77
C VAL A 334 3.64 -3.60 -1.56
N VAL A 335 2.94 -4.56 -0.95
CA VAL A 335 1.77 -5.20 -1.55
C VAL A 335 0.53 -4.68 -0.85
N ARG A 336 -0.46 -4.29 -1.63
CA ARG A 336 -1.77 -3.86 -1.17
C ARG A 336 -2.82 -4.79 -1.72
N ASP A 337 -3.62 -5.39 -0.86
CA ASP A 337 -4.80 -6.11 -1.32
C ASP A 337 -5.93 -5.13 -1.67
N ARG A 338 -6.90 -5.65 -2.41
CA ARG A 338 -8.13 -4.95 -2.73
C ARG A 338 -9.23 -5.95 -2.97
N ARG A 339 -10.39 -5.68 -2.36
CA ARG A 339 -11.63 -6.41 -2.67
C ARG A 339 -12.33 -5.79 -3.87
N MET A 340 -12.81 -6.64 -4.76
CA MET A 340 -13.68 -6.24 -5.88
C MET A 340 -14.96 -5.62 -5.31
N ASN A 341 -15.44 -4.56 -5.97
CA ASN A 341 -16.55 -3.69 -5.53
C ASN A 341 -16.26 -2.75 -4.35
N GLU A 342 -15.06 -2.80 -3.78
CA GLU A 342 -14.64 -1.85 -2.77
C GLU A 342 -13.54 -0.95 -3.34
N MET A 343 -13.97 -0.07 -4.26
CA MET A 343 -13.07 0.79 -5.05
C MET A 343 -12.16 1.70 -4.20
N PHE A 344 -12.46 1.82 -2.90
CA PHE A 344 -11.75 2.63 -1.91
C PHE A 344 -11.65 1.96 -0.53
N SER A 345 -11.65 0.62 -0.39
CA SER A 345 -11.53 0.00 0.95
C SER A 345 -10.11 -0.12 1.46
N SER A 346 -10.03 -0.45 2.76
CA SER A 346 -8.80 -0.88 3.44
C SER A 346 -8.09 -1.94 2.62
N SER A 347 -7.02 -1.52 1.96
CA SER A 347 -6.03 -2.47 1.49
C SER A 347 -5.29 -2.98 2.70
N GLY A 348 -5.36 -4.27 2.98
CA GLY A 348 -4.32 -4.90 3.77
C GLY A 348 -2.95 -4.60 3.15
N VAL A 349 -1.91 -4.51 3.97
CA VAL A 349 -0.57 -4.11 3.54
C VAL A 349 0.44 -5.18 3.93
N GLY A 350 1.11 -5.71 2.92
CA GLY A 350 2.30 -6.53 3.03
C GLY A 350 3.53 -5.71 2.67
N TYR A 351 4.66 -5.97 3.33
CA TYR A 351 5.89 -5.24 3.07
C TYR A 351 7.14 -6.09 3.27
N ARG A 352 8.10 -5.92 2.36
CA ARG A 352 9.45 -6.45 2.48
C ARG A 352 10.49 -5.43 2.00
N GLU A 353 11.52 -5.25 2.82
CA GLU A 353 12.77 -4.60 2.44
C GLU A 353 13.82 -5.67 2.19
N VAL A 354 14.52 -5.57 1.06
CA VAL A 354 15.73 -6.34 0.78
C VAL A 354 16.90 -5.39 0.60
N LYS A 355 18.04 -5.77 1.16
CA LYS A 355 19.32 -5.09 0.97
C LYS A 355 20.29 -6.03 0.30
N GLY A 356 21.04 -5.52 -0.66
CA GLY A 356 21.99 -6.34 -1.43
C GLY A 356 23.16 -5.53 -1.97
N TYR A 357 23.96 -6.22 -2.78
CA TYR A 357 25.21 -5.70 -3.33
C TYR A 357 25.30 -6.02 -4.84
N PHE A 358 25.75 -5.07 -5.65
CA PHE A 358 26.09 -5.27 -7.06
C PHE A 358 27.58 -5.54 -7.22
N SER A 359 27.90 -6.64 -7.90
CA SER A 359 29.25 -6.91 -8.40
C SER A 359 29.25 -6.77 -9.92
N TYR A 360 30.25 -6.09 -10.47
CA TYR A 360 30.33 -5.81 -11.90
C TYR A 360 31.37 -6.69 -12.57
N THR A 361 31.05 -7.27 -13.72
CA THR A 361 32.06 -7.96 -14.53
C THR A 361 33.05 -6.97 -15.13
N GLN A 362 34.25 -7.46 -15.46
CA GLN A 362 35.25 -6.65 -16.18
C GLN A 362 34.77 -6.21 -17.57
N ALA A 363 33.86 -6.97 -18.20
CA ALA A 363 33.24 -6.57 -19.45
C ALA A 363 32.31 -5.36 -19.24
N TYR A 364 31.49 -5.39 -18.20
CA TYR A 364 30.58 -4.30 -17.87
C TYR A 364 31.32 -3.02 -17.51
N ILE A 365 32.35 -3.12 -16.66
CA ILE A 365 33.20 -1.99 -16.28
C ILE A 365 33.82 -1.33 -17.52
N ARG A 366 34.42 -2.11 -18.43
CA ARG A 366 35.04 -1.57 -19.66
C ARG A 366 34.06 -0.91 -20.62
N LYS A 367 32.79 -1.32 -20.63
CA LYS A 367 31.76 -0.75 -21.52
C LYS A 367 31.28 0.63 -21.06
N HIS A 368 31.44 0.94 -19.76
CA HIS A 368 30.84 2.10 -19.11
C HIS A 368 31.84 3.05 -18.43
N GLN A 369 33.14 2.75 -18.51
CA GLN A 369 34.23 3.71 -18.29
C GLN A 369 34.46 4.54 -19.56
#